data_AF-A0A1B6NS14-F1
#
_entry.id   AF-A0A1B6NS14-F1
#
_cell.length_a   1.000
_cell.length_b   1.000
_cell.length_c   1.000
_cell.angle_alpha   90.00
_cell.angle_beta   90.00
_cell.angle_gamma   90.00
#
_symmetry.space_group_name_H-M   'P 1'
#
loop_
_entity.id
_entity.type
_entity.pdbx_description
1 polymer ?
#
loop_
_entity_poly.entity_id
_entity_poly.type
_entity_poly.pdbx_seq_one_letter_code
_entity_poly.pdbx_strand_id
1 'polypeptide(L)' 'KKNALILDPFAGSSTTGIAGNVLERRFIGIEQETEYLQLSQARYEDLQHEGRKEFFKQHFYRLLNKENNS' A
#
# COMPACT_ATOMS: atom_id res chain seq x y z
N LYS A 1 3.22 12.26 5.26
CA LYS A 1 3.07 12.28 6.75
C LYS A 1 2.68 10.88 7.22
N LYS A 2 3.37 10.33 8.21
CA LYS A 2 3.00 9.06 8.87
C LYS A 2 1.62 9.18 9.53
N ASN A 3 0.86 8.09 9.62
CA ASN A 3 -0.49 8.00 10.19
C ASN A 3 -1.60 8.81 9.51
N ALA A 4 -1.31 9.50 8.39
CA ALA A 4 -2.33 10.17 7.59
C ALA A 4 -3.40 9.18 7.13
N LEU A 5 -4.64 9.65 7.00
CA LEU A 5 -5.74 8.88 6.43
C LEU A 5 -5.86 9.19 4.94
N ILE A 6 -5.87 8.15 4.11
CA ILE A 6 -6.13 8.23 2.67
C ILE A 6 -7.51 7.64 2.42
N LEU A 7 -8.33 8.37 1.67
CA LEU A 7 -9.61 7.92 1.15
C LEU A 7 -9.50 7.80 -0.37
N ASP A 8 -9.84 6.64 -0.91
CA ASP A 8 -9.89 6.38 -2.35
C ASP A 8 -11.27 5.80 -2.72
N PRO A 9 -12.16 6.58 -3.37
CA PRO A 9 -13.52 6.14 -3.69
C PRO A 9 -13.60 5.17 -4.89
N PHE A 10 -12.47 4.95 -5.58
CA PHE A 10 -12.37 4.04 -6.73
C PHE A 10 -11.11 3.18 -6.58
N ALA A 11 -11.05 2.44 -5.47
CA ALA A 11 -9.82 1.81 -5.02
C ALA A 11 -9.30 0.73 -5.99
N GLY A 12 -10.17 0.13 -6.83
CA GLY A 12 -9.81 -0.96 -7.72
C GLY A 12 -9.08 -2.06 -6.97
N SER A 13 -7.93 -2.49 -7.50
CA SER A 13 -7.06 -3.48 -6.86
C SER A 13 -6.28 -2.99 -5.63
N SER A 14 -6.62 -1.82 -5.08
CA SER A 14 -6.04 -1.18 -3.89
C SER A 14 -4.54 -0.86 -3.99
N THR A 15 -4.02 -0.51 -5.17
CA THR A 15 -2.61 -0.06 -5.31
C THR A 15 -2.28 1.10 -4.38
N THR A 16 -3.17 2.10 -4.29
CA THR A 16 -3.08 3.23 -3.35
C THR A 16 -3.01 2.75 -1.90
N GLY A 17 -3.84 1.78 -1.53
CA GLY A 17 -3.92 1.24 -0.17
C GLY A 17 -2.70 0.44 0.25
N ILE A 18 -2.18 -0.40 -0.65
CA ILE A 18 -0.95 -1.19 -0.44
C ILE A 18 0.24 -0.23 -0.22
N ALA A 19 0.40 0.77 -1.09
CA ALA A 19 1.46 1.78 -0.94
C ALA A 19 1.30 2.58 0.36
N GLY A 20 0.07 3.00 0.69
CA GLY A 20 -0.25 3.68 1.94
C GLY A 20 0.12 2.84 3.17
N ASN A 21 -0.21 1.55 3.18
CA ASN A 21 0.07 0.64 4.28
C ASN A 21 1.57 0.46 4.52
N VAL A 22 2.36 0.25 3.46
CA VAL A 22 3.83 0.15 3.50
C VAL A 22 4.45 1.42 4.07
N LEU A 23 3.90 2.59 3.70
CA LEU A 23 4.34 3.91 4.18
C LEU A 23 3.72 4.32 5.54
N GLU A 24 3.13 3.38 6.27
CA GLU A 24 2.54 3.59 7.60
C GLU A 24 1.44 4.66 7.61
N ARG A 25 0.57 4.63 6.60
CA ARG A 25 -0.64 5.45 6.48
C ARG A 25 -1.88 4.57 6.67
N ARG A 26 -2.96 5.17 7.16
CA ARG A 26 -4.28 4.53 7.23
C ARG A 26 -4.98 4.70 5.88
N PHE A 27 -5.77 3.72 5.46
CA PHE A 27 -6.41 3.69 4.15
C PHE A 27 -7.87 3.24 4.28
N ILE A 28 -8.76 3.92 3.56
CA ILE A 28 -10.15 3.51 3.32
C ILE A 28 -10.35 3.51 1.81
N GLY A 29 -10.67 2.34 1.25
CA GLY A 29 -10.96 2.16 -0.16
C GLY A 29 -12.42 1.77 -0.35
N ILE A 30 -13.08 2.35 -1.35
CA ILE A 30 -14.41 1.93 -1.80
C ILE A 30 -14.24 1.38 -3.22
N GLU A 31 -14.83 0.21 -3.45
CA GLU A 31 -14.84 -0.45 -4.75
C GLU A 31 -16.14 -1.26 -4.87
N GLN A 32 -16.74 -1.26 -6.06
CA GLN A 32 -18.01 -1.93 -6.33
C GLN A 32 -17.80 -3.31 -6.94
N GLU A 33 -16.74 -3.47 -7.74
CA GLU A 33 -16.44 -4.74 -8.40
C GLU A 33 -15.84 -5.74 -7.42
N THR A 34 -16.50 -6.89 -7.28
CA THR A 34 -16.15 -7.88 -6.24
C THR A 34 -14.79 -8.54 -6.52
N GLU A 35 -14.44 -8.74 -7.78
CA GLU A 35 -13.15 -9.28 -8.20
C GLU A 35 -11.99 -8.39 -7.73
N TYR A 36 -12.18 -7.06 -7.77
CA TYR A 36 -11.19 -6.11 -7.29
C TYR A 36 -11.09 -6.07 -5.76
N LEU A 37 -12.21 -6.27 -5.05
CA LEU A 37 -12.21 -6.43 -3.59
C LEU A 37 -11.44 -7.69 -3.15
N GLN A 38 -11.69 -8.83 -3.79
CA GLN A 38 -11.01 -10.09 -3.50
C GLN A 38 -9.50 -9.98 -3.78
N LEU A 39 -9.13 -9.41 -4.93
CA LEU A 39 -7.73 -9.17 -5.26
C LEU A 39 -7.07 -8.22 -4.25
N SER A 40 -7.76 -7.15 -3.84
CA SER A 40 -7.26 -6.20 -2.84
C SER A 40 -7.00 -6.88 -1.50
N GLN A 41 -7.90 -7.76 -1.05
CA GLN A 41 -7.76 -8.52 0.18
C GLN A 41 -6.55 -9.47 0.11
N ALA A 42 -6.42 -10.26 -0.96
CA ALA A 42 -5.30 -11.19 -1.13
C ALA A 42 -3.95 -10.46 -1.11
N ARG A 43 -3.85 -9.29 -1.77
CA ARG A 43 -2.65 -8.44 -1.73
C ARG A 43 -2.34 -7.91 -0.33
N TYR A 44 -3.37 -7.58 0.44
CA TYR A 44 -3.21 -7.10 1.81
C TYR A 44 -2.73 -8.21 2.76
N GLU A 45 -3.33 -9.40 2.66
CA GLU A 45 -2.96 -10.59 3.43
C GLU A 45 -1.51 -11.01 3.12
N ASP A 46 -1.14 -11.00 1.85
CA ASP A 46 0.24 -11.27 1.42
C ASP A 46 1.27 -10.31 2.05
N LEU A 47 0.89 -9.04 2.25
CA LEU A 47 1.73 -8.06 2.94
C LEU A 47 1.84 -8.31 4.45
N GLN A 48 0.91 -9.03 5.07
CA GLN A 48 0.96 -9.36 6.50
C GLN A 48 1.90 -10.53 6.81
N HIS A 49 2.36 -11.28 5.80
CA HIS A 49 3.40 -12.28 6.02
C HIS A 49 4.68 -11.63 6.57
N GLU A 50 5.32 -12.36 7.49
CA GLU A 50 6.48 -11.87 8.22
C GLU A 50 7.58 -11.36 7.27
N GLY A 51 8.08 -10.16 7.53
CA GLY A 51 9.15 -9.53 6.74
C GLY A 51 8.72 -8.94 5.38
N ARG A 52 7.55 -9.26 4.81
CA ARG A 52 7.12 -8.71 3.50
C ARG A 52 7.00 -7.20 3.52
N LYS A 53 6.26 -6.66 4.50
CA LYS A 53 6.06 -5.22 4.62
C LYS A 53 7.37 -4.45 4.81
N GLU A 54 8.26 -4.97 5.66
CA GLU A 54 9.56 -4.35 5.93
C GLU A 54 10.46 -4.40 4.69
N PHE A 55 10.47 -5.51 3.95
CA PHE A 55 11.17 -5.63 2.67
C PHE A 55 10.75 -4.54 1.67
N PHE A 56 9.44 -4.36 1.46
CA PHE A 56 8.94 -3.33 0.55
C PHE A 56 9.27 -1.92 1.05
N LYS A 57 9.14 -1.68 2.37
CA LYS A 57 9.48 -0.39 2.98
C LYS A 57 10.95 -0.01 2.75
N GLN A 58 11.87 -0.95 2.97
CA GLN A 58 13.30 -0.74 2.68
C GLN A 58 13.57 -0.48 1.21
N HIS A 59 12.90 -1.22 0.31
CA HIS A 59 13.04 -1.02 -1.13
C HIS A 59 12.55 0.38 -1.55
N PHE A 60 11.39 0.82 -1.05
CA PHE A 60 10.85 2.16 -1.30
C PHE A 60 11.80 3.27 -0.82
N TYR A 61 12.32 3.17 0.40
CA TYR A 61 13.26 4.18 0.90
C TYR A 61 14.56 4.22 0.09
N ARG A 62 15.04 3.08 -0.39
CA ARG A 62 16.22 3.03 -1.25
C ARG A 62 15.98 3.79 -2.57
N LEU A 63 14.80 3.64 -3.18
CA LEU A 63 14.45 4.36 -4.41
C LEU A 63 14.36 5.87 -4.17
N LEU A 64 13.63 6.28 -3.14
CA LEU A 64 13.48 7.70 -2.78
C LEU A 64 14.83 8.37 -2.45
N ASN A 65 15.72 7.66 -1.76
CA ASN A 65 17.03 8.19 -1.39
C ASN A 65 18.05 8.17 -2.56
N LYS A 66 17.80 7.37 -3.61
CA LYS A 66 18.59 7.42 -4.85
C LYS A 66 18.28 8.68 -5.66
N GLU A 67 17.00 9.07 -5.73
CA GLU A 67 16.58 10.29 -6.43
C GLU A 67 17.10 11.56 -5.76
N ASN A 68 17.28 11.56 -4.43
CA ASN A 68 17.79 12.73 -3.69
C ASN A 68 19.31 12.92 -3.74
N ASN A 69 20.06 11.94 -4.25
CA ASN A 69 21.54 11.96 -4.32
C ASN A 69 22.07 11.95 -5.78
N SER A 70 21.22 12.28 -6.76
CA SER A 70 21.57 12.36 -8.18
C SER A 70 21.41 13.79 -8.71
#